data_AF-A0A2C9CWA3-F1
#
_entry.id   AF-A0A2C9CWA3-F1
#
_cell.length_a   1.000
_cell.length_b   1.000
_cell.length_c   1.000
_cell.angle_alpha   90.00
_cell.angle_beta   90.00
_cell.angle_gamma   90.00
#
_symmetry.space_group_name_H-M   'P 1'
#
loop_
_entity.id
_entity.type
_entity.pdbx_description
1 polymer ?
#
loop_
_entity_poly.entity_id
_entity_poly.type
_entity_poly.pdbx_seq_one_letter_code
_entity_poly.pdbx_strand_id
1 'polypeptide(L)'
;MLFPDPIIDDLGPAELVFGPKPKRMQRYFDIYDQQGRAARFCRDRSGSVTTLPMAPHIDGLRPEMRGEGGAVLEEPALYAGLAHDQFGFAILQSLGRLWACDKLPKETRLLYVSKFRPRKVLPALRTLLGWLGIENMPVVVQGNMHLAQAYTCPSLFGESYEGHAAPAFREWLAARLPPAPDVVVGRKLYITRTNLGPHYGRMACEQQLEEFLRRDGFEIFAPEAHSLAQQAETYRQAEVLVFSEGSAQHFYGLVKRAGQRVVVIQRRPEVPMLIKNQITAINDEPVTYINAITKLHWRLERADNRGICELDFDQLRTQLIAADVLNAQAEWQSPTASAVTASIHDGLSAGERMYGSAAEAAAERKLRQPP
;
A
#
# COMPACT_ATOMS: atom_id res chain seq x y z
N MET A 1 -15.31 14.43 -4.88
CA MET A 1 -15.59 13.15 -4.19
C MET A 1 -16.34 13.47 -2.91
N LEU A 2 -17.44 12.78 -2.61
CA LEU A 2 -18.19 12.97 -1.38
C LEU A 2 -17.86 11.84 -0.41
N PHE A 3 -17.36 12.19 0.77
CA PHE A 3 -17.18 11.25 1.87
C PHE A 3 -18.46 11.20 2.71
N PRO A 4 -18.84 10.03 3.24
CA PRO A 4 -19.96 9.91 4.17
C PRO A 4 -19.62 10.55 5.51
N ASP A 5 -20.65 10.88 6.28
CA ASP A 5 -20.49 11.35 7.66
C ASP A 5 -19.83 10.27 8.53
N PRO A 6 -18.95 10.65 9.48
CA PRO A 6 -18.25 9.72 10.37
C PRO A 6 -19.21 9.18 11.45
N ILE A 7 -20.10 8.27 11.05
CA ILE A 7 -21.07 7.59 11.93
C ILE A 7 -20.67 6.15 12.22
N ILE A 8 -21.04 5.64 13.39
CA ILE A 8 -20.82 4.24 13.77
C ILE A 8 -22.19 3.56 13.84
N ASP A 9 -22.30 2.42 13.15
CA ASP A 9 -23.44 1.53 13.27
C ASP A 9 -23.13 0.48 14.32
N ASP A 10 -23.99 0.41 15.33
CA ASP A 10 -24.07 -0.71 16.27
C ASP A 10 -25.06 -1.74 15.70
N LEU A 11 -24.55 -2.91 15.33
CA LEU A 11 -25.35 -3.98 14.75
C LEU A 11 -25.91 -4.93 15.82
N GLY A 12 -25.46 -4.81 17.08
CA GLY A 12 -25.62 -5.87 18.08
C GLY A 12 -24.95 -7.16 17.62
N PRO A 13 -25.54 -8.33 17.91
CA PRO A 13 -25.01 -9.60 17.41
C PRO A 13 -25.14 -9.71 15.88
N ALA A 14 -24.12 -10.25 15.24
CA ALA A 14 -24.02 -10.29 13.78
C ALA A 14 -23.30 -11.54 13.27
N GLU A 15 -23.43 -11.82 11.97
CA GLU A 15 -22.77 -12.92 11.30
C GLU A 15 -21.92 -12.43 10.14
N LEU A 16 -20.63 -12.76 10.16
CA LEU A 16 -19.78 -12.64 8.99
C LEU A 16 -19.89 -13.91 8.16
N VAL A 17 -20.29 -13.78 6.91
CA VAL A 17 -20.54 -14.93 6.02
C VAL A 17 -19.69 -14.84 4.77
N PHE A 18 -18.95 -15.92 4.47
CA PHE A 18 -18.24 -16.07 3.20
C PHE A 18 -19.08 -16.83 2.19
N GLY A 19 -19.29 -16.22 1.04
CA GLY A 19 -20.14 -16.75 -0.02
C GLY A 19 -19.38 -17.33 -1.22
N PRO A 20 -20.01 -17.29 -2.42
CA PRO A 20 -19.49 -17.93 -3.62
C PRO A 20 -18.22 -17.25 -4.13
N LYS A 21 -17.58 -17.87 -5.13
CA LYS A 21 -16.44 -17.29 -5.84
C LYS A 21 -16.93 -16.58 -7.11
N PRO A 22 -17.15 -15.25 -7.09
CA PRO A 22 -17.59 -14.52 -8.28
C PRO A 22 -16.55 -14.57 -9.42
N LYS A 23 -15.28 -14.80 -9.07
CA LYS A 23 -14.18 -15.06 -10.02
C LYS A 23 -13.27 -16.14 -9.43
N ARG A 24 -12.49 -16.84 -10.28
CA ARG A 24 -11.55 -17.90 -9.84
C ARG A 24 -10.71 -17.51 -8.62
N MET A 25 -10.20 -16.28 -8.61
CA MET A 25 -9.31 -15.78 -7.55
C MET A 25 -10.01 -14.94 -6.47
N GLN A 26 -11.31 -14.66 -6.59
CA GLN A 26 -12.06 -13.78 -5.69
C GLN A 26 -13.11 -14.55 -4.90
N ARG A 27 -13.36 -14.19 -3.64
CA ARG A 27 -14.41 -14.80 -2.79
C ARG A 27 -15.35 -13.73 -2.26
N TYR A 28 -16.66 -13.98 -2.31
CA TYR A 28 -17.63 -13.08 -1.70
C TYR A 28 -17.58 -13.18 -0.17
N PHE A 29 -17.81 -12.08 0.53
CA PHE A 29 -18.17 -12.09 1.94
C PHE A 29 -19.14 -10.93 2.24
N ASP A 30 -19.81 -10.97 3.40
CA ASP A 30 -20.53 -9.83 3.95
C ASP A 30 -20.72 -9.99 5.47
N ILE A 31 -21.26 -8.96 6.12
CA ILE A 31 -21.67 -8.98 7.53
C ILE A 31 -23.17 -8.72 7.60
N TYR A 32 -23.90 -9.53 8.37
CA TYR A 32 -25.35 -9.44 8.51
C TYR A 32 -25.74 -9.26 9.97
N ASP A 33 -26.73 -8.41 10.23
CA ASP A 33 -27.32 -8.29 11.57
C ASP A 33 -28.22 -9.48 11.92
N GLN A 34 -28.75 -9.54 13.15
CA GLN A 34 -29.68 -10.59 13.59
C GLN A 34 -30.95 -10.74 12.73
N GLN A 35 -31.32 -9.70 11.97
CA GLN A 35 -32.48 -9.70 11.07
C GLN A 35 -32.11 -10.19 9.66
N GLY A 36 -30.87 -10.60 9.43
CA GLY A 36 -30.38 -11.06 8.13
C GLY A 36 -30.13 -9.91 7.14
N ARG A 37 -30.06 -8.66 7.61
CA ARG A 37 -29.82 -7.49 6.75
C ARG A 37 -28.33 -7.24 6.63
N ALA A 38 -27.86 -6.99 5.41
CA ALA A 38 -26.45 -6.67 5.16
C ALA A 38 -26.06 -5.35 5.84
N ALA A 39 -24.92 -5.36 6.54
CA ALA A 39 -24.41 -4.22 7.25
C ALA A 39 -24.03 -3.08 6.30
N ARG A 40 -24.28 -1.84 6.73
CA ARG A 40 -23.72 -0.67 6.04
C ARG A 40 -22.22 -0.64 6.25
N PHE A 41 -21.55 0.08 5.35
CA PHE A 41 -20.11 0.35 5.43
C PHE A 41 -19.17 -0.87 5.35
N CYS A 42 -19.65 -2.01 4.85
CA CYS A 42 -18.83 -3.20 4.53
C CYS A 42 -18.55 -3.33 3.02
N ARG A 43 -18.63 -2.23 2.26
CA ARG A 43 -18.47 -2.23 0.81
C ARG A 43 -16.99 -2.17 0.40
N ASP A 44 -16.36 -3.32 0.27
CA ASP A 44 -14.94 -3.45 -0.07
C ASP A 44 -14.73 -4.44 -1.22
N ARG A 45 -13.75 -4.16 -2.07
CA ARG A 45 -13.40 -4.99 -3.22
C ARG A 45 -11.89 -5.07 -3.36
N SER A 46 -11.38 -6.28 -3.42
CA SER A 46 -9.99 -6.57 -3.78
C SER A 46 -9.92 -7.68 -4.83
N GLY A 47 -8.71 -8.01 -5.28
CA GLY A 47 -8.49 -9.16 -6.18
C GLY A 47 -8.82 -10.51 -5.55
N SER A 48 -8.91 -10.60 -4.21
CA SER A 48 -9.06 -11.85 -3.48
C SER A 48 -10.40 -11.98 -2.74
N VAL A 49 -11.00 -10.88 -2.31
CA VAL A 49 -12.31 -10.83 -1.64
C VAL A 49 -13.15 -9.67 -2.14
N THR A 50 -14.47 -9.75 -2.04
CA THR A 50 -15.40 -8.68 -2.43
C THR A 50 -16.71 -8.79 -1.67
N THR A 51 -17.34 -7.66 -1.39
CA THR A 51 -18.76 -7.58 -0.97
C THR A 51 -19.67 -7.07 -2.10
N LEU A 52 -19.11 -6.94 -3.33
CA LEU A 52 -19.81 -6.43 -4.51
C LEU A 52 -19.99 -7.49 -5.62
N PRO A 53 -21.09 -7.44 -6.40
CA PRO A 53 -22.28 -6.60 -6.16
C PRO A 53 -23.00 -7.04 -4.89
N MET A 54 -23.63 -6.09 -4.20
CA MET A 54 -24.37 -6.33 -2.97
C MET A 54 -25.36 -7.46 -3.22
N ALA A 55 -25.20 -8.62 -2.57
CA ALA A 55 -26.18 -9.68 -2.68
C ALA A 55 -27.50 -9.14 -2.09
N PRO A 56 -28.63 -9.16 -2.82
CA PRO A 56 -29.85 -8.53 -2.33
C PRO A 56 -30.32 -9.12 -1.00
N HIS A 57 -30.23 -10.45 -0.83
CA HIS A 57 -30.69 -11.15 0.37
C HIS A 57 -29.85 -12.42 0.56
N ILE A 58 -29.32 -12.64 1.77
CA ILE A 58 -28.66 -13.90 2.14
C ILE A 58 -29.60 -15.11 1.98
N ASP A 59 -30.90 -14.85 1.93
CA ASP A 59 -31.97 -15.83 1.70
C ASP A 59 -31.96 -16.46 0.30
N GLY A 60 -31.29 -15.83 -0.66
CA GLY A 60 -31.01 -16.43 -1.97
C GLY A 60 -29.75 -17.31 -2.00
N LEU A 61 -28.92 -17.30 -0.94
CA LEU A 61 -27.77 -18.19 -0.84
C LEU A 61 -28.26 -19.56 -0.37
N ARG A 62 -27.88 -20.62 -1.10
CA ARG A 62 -28.25 -22.00 -0.76
C ARG A 62 -27.84 -22.31 0.69
N PRO A 63 -28.61 -23.13 1.44
CA PRO A 63 -28.25 -23.54 2.82
C PRO A 63 -26.83 -24.10 2.95
N GLU A 64 -26.31 -24.73 1.90
CA GLU A 64 -24.93 -25.25 1.75
C GLU A 64 -23.84 -24.16 1.75
N MET A 65 -24.23 -22.91 1.44
CA MET A 65 -23.37 -21.72 1.38
C MET A 65 -23.43 -20.91 2.68
N ARG A 66 -24.41 -21.19 3.54
CA ARG A 66 -24.40 -20.86 4.96
C ARG A 66 -23.55 -21.94 5.63
N GLY A 67 -22.23 -21.84 5.47
CA GLY A 67 -21.29 -22.83 6.01
C GLY A 67 -21.58 -23.14 7.49
N GLU A 68 -21.15 -24.31 7.97
CA GLU A 68 -21.27 -24.70 9.38
C GLU A 68 -20.87 -23.54 10.30
N GLY A 69 -21.59 -23.40 11.43
CA GLY A 69 -21.48 -22.28 12.37
C GLY A 69 -20.03 -21.83 12.56
N GLY A 70 -19.79 -20.54 12.36
CA GLY A 70 -18.46 -19.97 12.43
C GLY A 70 -17.88 -20.01 13.84
N ALA A 71 -16.60 -19.71 14.00
CA ALA A 71 -16.08 -19.40 15.33
C ALA A 71 -16.88 -18.24 15.95
N VAL A 72 -17.07 -18.25 17.26
CA VAL A 72 -17.69 -17.13 17.97
C VAL A 72 -16.60 -16.18 18.45
N LEU A 73 -16.80 -14.89 18.23
CA LEU A 73 -16.01 -13.83 18.85
C LEU A 73 -16.91 -13.14 19.89
N GLU A 74 -16.59 -13.39 21.17
CA GLU A 74 -17.35 -12.88 22.31
C GLU A 74 -17.09 -11.39 22.54
N GLU A 75 -15.88 -10.93 22.28
CA GLU A 75 -15.54 -9.52 22.41
C GLU A 75 -16.19 -8.68 21.29
N PRO A 76 -16.50 -7.40 21.55
CA PRO A 76 -17.01 -6.51 20.52
C PRO A 76 -16.05 -6.41 19.33
N ALA A 77 -16.57 -6.29 18.12
CA ALA A 77 -15.76 -6.30 16.90
C ALA A 77 -16.11 -5.14 15.97
N LEU A 78 -15.11 -4.38 15.54
CA LEU A 78 -15.23 -3.41 14.46
C LEU A 78 -14.79 -4.06 13.15
N TYR A 79 -15.63 -4.00 12.11
CA TYR A 79 -15.16 -4.28 10.76
C TYR A 79 -14.13 -3.22 10.33
N ALA A 80 -12.85 -3.61 10.28
CA ALA A 80 -11.73 -2.69 10.06
C ALA A 80 -11.23 -2.66 8.61
N GLY A 81 -11.67 -3.60 7.76
CA GLY A 81 -11.38 -3.62 6.33
C GLY A 81 -10.78 -4.94 5.86
N LEU A 82 -9.87 -4.86 4.89
CA LEU A 82 -9.23 -6.03 4.28
C LEU A 82 -7.78 -6.17 4.73
N ALA A 83 -7.35 -7.42 4.92
CA ALA A 83 -5.96 -7.76 5.21
C ALA A 83 -5.22 -8.17 3.93
N HIS A 84 -4.11 -7.49 3.62
CA HIS A 84 -3.30 -7.75 2.44
C HIS A 84 -1.79 -7.77 2.75
N ASP A 85 -1.05 -8.76 2.23
CA ASP A 85 0.39 -8.96 2.55
C ASP A 85 1.34 -7.91 1.97
N GLN A 86 0.86 -7.02 1.10
CA GLN A 86 1.65 -5.90 0.57
C GLN A 86 1.41 -4.64 1.39
N PHE A 87 2.50 -4.00 1.84
CA PHE A 87 2.47 -2.85 2.74
C PHE A 87 1.59 -1.68 2.26
N GLY A 88 1.63 -1.35 0.97
CA GLY A 88 0.78 -0.28 0.42
C GLY A 88 -0.72 -0.54 0.57
N PHE A 89 -1.14 -1.78 0.35
CA PHE A 89 -2.53 -2.19 0.57
C PHE A 89 -2.88 -2.29 2.05
N ALA A 90 -1.95 -2.66 2.93
CA ALA A 90 -2.18 -2.58 4.37
C ALA A 90 -2.51 -1.14 4.81
N ILE A 91 -1.86 -0.13 4.24
CA ILE A 91 -2.24 1.27 4.49
C ILE A 91 -3.61 1.59 3.87
N LEU A 92 -3.79 1.30 2.58
CA LEU A 92 -4.98 1.74 1.83
C LEU A 92 -6.27 0.97 2.14
N GLN A 93 -6.20 -0.21 2.73
CA GLN A 93 -7.37 -1.05 3.03
C GLN A 93 -7.64 -1.24 4.52
N SER A 94 -6.72 -0.82 5.40
CA SER A 94 -6.81 -1.11 6.84
C SER A 94 -6.93 0.12 7.74
N LEU A 95 -6.69 1.34 7.25
CA LEU A 95 -6.66 2.52 8.12
C LEU A 95 -7.97 3.32 8.15
N GLY A 96 -8.75 3.32 7.07
CA GLY A 96 -9.83 4.30 6.88
C GLY A 96 -10.99 4.19 7.86
N ARG A 97 -11.10 3.10 8.64
CA ARG A 97 -12.15 2.86 9.65
C ARG A 97 -11.65 2.99 11.09
N LEU A 98 -10.35 3.18 11.29
CA LEU A 98 -9.73 3.17 12.61
C LEU A 98 -10.09 4.38 13.48
N TRP A 99 -10.65 5.43 12.88
CA TRP A 99 -11.19 6.57 13.61
C TRP A 99 -12.29 6.17 14.61
N ALA A 100 -13.03 5.10 14.32
CA ALA A 100 -14.10 4.63 15.20
C ALA A 100 -13.58 4.10 16.54
N CYS A 101 -12.31 3.65 16.63
CA CYS A 101 -11.73 3.14 17.87
C CYS A 101 -11.80 4.15 19.02
N ASP A 102 -11.77 5.47 18.73
CA ASP A 102 -11.85 6.53 19.74
C ASP A 102 -13.22 6.63 20.43
N LYS A 103 -14.23 5.95 19.89
CA LYS A 103 -15.62 5.98 20.36
C LYS A 103 -16.15 4.61 20.79
N LEU A 104 -15.33 3.57 20.65
CA LEU A 104 -15.72 2.19 20.93
C LEU A 104 -15.05 1.68 22.23
N PRO A 105 -15.60 0.61 22.85
CA PRO A 105 -14.95 -0.04 23.99
C PRO A 105 -13.50 -0.44 23.66
N LYS A 106 -12.58 -0.33 24.62
CA LYS A 106 -11.15 -0.59 24.40
C LYS A 106 -10.86 -2.04 24.01
N GLU A 107 -11.68 -2.96 24.49
CA GLU A 107 -11.65 -4.38 24.19
C GLU A 107 -12.09 -4.71 22.76
N THR A 108 -12.64 -3.73 22.02
CA THR A 108 -13.11 -3.94 20.64
C THR A 108 -11.98 -4.49 19.76
N ARG A 109 -12.22 -5.63 19.14
CA ARG A 109 -11.32 -6.29 18.18
C ARG A 109 -11.44 -5.63 16.81
N LEU A 110 -10.32 -5.51 16.09
CA LEU A 110 -10.29 -5.00 14.72
C LEU A 110 -10.37 -6.15 13.74
N LEU A 111 -11.53 -6.35 13.14
CA LEU A 111 -11.83 -7.46 12.25
C LEU A 111 -11.35 -7.15 10.82
N TYR A 112 -10.33 -7.87 10.36
CA TYR A 112 -9.81 -7.78 9.00
C TYR A 112 -10.13 -9.05 8.22
N VAL A 113 -10.70 -8.87 7.03
CA VAL A 113 -11.08 -10.00 6.19
C VAL A 113 -9.98 -10.31 5.17
N SER A 114 -9.63 -11.58 5.03
CA SER A 114 -8.72 -12.04 3.98
C SER A 114 -9.12 -13.42 3.46
N LYS A 115 -8.94 -13.64 2.15
CA LYS A 115 -9.09 -14.97 1.54
C LYS A 115 -7.95 -15.92 1.94
N PHE A 116 -6.73 -15.40 2.08
CA PHE A 116 -5.53 -16.20 2.35
C PHE A 116 -4.97 -15.90 3.72
N ARG A 117 -4.30 -16.87 4.37
CA ARG A 117 -3.70 -16.63 5.68
C ARG A 117 -2.50 -15.72 5.44
N PRO A 118 -2.58 -14.44 5.84
CA PRO A 118 -1.55 -13.51 5.46
C PRO A 118 -0.30 -13.79 6.31
N ARG A 119 0.86 -13.85 5.66
CA ARG A 119 2.12 -14.21 6.34
C ARG A 119 2.82 -12.97 6.93
N LYS A 120 2.61 -11.81 6.33
CA LYS A 120 3.33 -10.57 6.64
C LYS A 120 2.43 -9.43 7.10
N VAL A 121 1.12 -9.48 6.81
CA VAL A 121 0.22 -8.36 7.14
C VAL A 121 0.09 -8.14 8.64
N LEU A 122 0.02 -9.19 9.47
CA LEU A 122 -0.24 -9.04 10.90
C LEU A 122 0.88 -8.26 11.60
N PRO A 123 2.17 -8.57 11.37
CA PRO A 123 3.26 -7.72 11.84
C PRO A 123 3.17 -6.28 11.33
N ALA A 124 3.00 -6.07 10.01
CA ALA A 124 2.95 -4.73 9.44
C ALA A 124 1.78 -3.89 10.00
N LEU A 125 0.61 -4.52 10.14
CA LEU A 125 -0.58 -3.92 10.71
C LEU A 125 -0.38 -3.59 12.19
N ARG A 126 0.20 -4.49 12.99
CA ARG A 126 0.54 -4.21 14.39
C ARG A 126 1.50 -3.03 14.51
N THR A 127 2.50 -2.94 13.64
CA THR A 127 3.41 -1.79 13.59
C THR A 127 2.67 -0.49 13.27
N LEU A 128 1.76 -0.51 12.29
CA LEU A 128 0.93 0.66 11.93
C LEU A 128 -0.01 1.06 13.08
N LEU A 129 -0.68 0.10 13.70
CA LEU A 129 -1.58 0.35 14.84
C LEU A 129 -0.83 0.92 16.04
N GLY A 130 0.32 0.33 16.40
CA GLY A 130 1.16 0.84 17.48
C GLY A 130 1.69 2.24 17.21
N TRP A 131 2.07 2.53 15.95
CA TRP A 131 2.48 3.88 15.54
C TRP A 131 1.33 4.91 15.64
N LEU A 132 0.08 4.49 15.39
CA LEU A 132 -1.12 5.32 15.54
C LEU A 132 -1.66 5.39 16.98
N GLY A 133 -1.00 4.73 17.95
CA GLY A 133 -1.46 4.64 19.34
C GLY A 133 -2.75 3.84 19.50
N ILE A 134 -3.04 2.90 18.59
CA ILE A 134 -4.22 2.05 18.64
C ILE A 134 -3.87 0.74 19.33
N GLU A 135 -4.46 0.51 20.49
CA GLU A 135 -4.25 -0.69 21.32
C GLU A 135 -5.23 -1.83 20.96
N ASN A 136 -6.29 -1.51 20.21
CA ASN A 136 -7.27 -2.50 19.75
C ASN A 136 -6.59 -3.62 18.96
N MET A 137 -6.91 -4.86 19.34
CA MET A 137 -6.21 -6.03 18.81
C MET A 137 -6.74 -6.43 17.42
N PRO A 138 -5.87 -6.56 16.40
CA PRO A 138 -6.29 -7.02 15.09
C PRO A 138 -6.54 -8.53 15.05
N VAL A 139 -7.65 -8.91 14.42
CA VAL A 139 -8.07 -10.29 14.17
C VAL A 139 -8.24 -10.46 12.66
N VAL A 140 -7.59 -11.46 12.07
CA VAL A 140 -7.76 -11.79 10.66
C VAL A 140 -8.71 -12.96 10.50
N VAL A 141 -9.76 -12.77 9.71
CA VAL A 141 -10.83 -13.74 9.50
C VAL A 141 -10.82 -14.26 8.07
N GLN A 142 -11.01 -15.58 7.92
CA GLN A 142 -10.91 -16.31 6.64
C GLN A 142 -12.11 -17.22 6.33
N GLY A 143 -13.09 -17.24 7.22
CA GLY A 143 -14.30 -18.06 7.14
C GLY A 143 -15.44 -17.41 7.93
N ASN A 144 -16.55 -18.13 8.04
CA ASN A 144 -17.72 -17.62 8.75
C ASN A 144 -17.38 -17.37 10.22
N MET A 145 -18.03 -16.38 10.83
CA MET A 145 -17.83 -16.00 12.23
C MET A 145 -19.11 -15.42 12.80
N HIS A 146 -19.48 -15.86 14.01
CA HIS A 146 -20.51 -15.20 14.80
C HIS A 146 -19.84 -14.12 15.65
N LEU A 147 -20.42 -12.92 15.64
CA LEU A 147 -19.95 -11.78 16.40
C LEU A 147 -20.99 -11.52 17.48
N ALA A 148 -20.61 -11.64 18.76
CA ALA A 148 -21.53 -11.36 19.86
C ALA A 148 -21.97 -9.89 19.87
N GLN A 149 -21.07 -9.00 19.42
CA GLN A 149 -21.32 -7.57 19.26
C GLN A 149 -20.49 -7.05 18.08
N ALA A 150 -21.13 -6.42 17.09
CA ALA A 150 -20.47 -5.91 15.89
C ALA A 150 -20.73 -4.42 15.65
N TYR A 151 -19.69 -3.73 15.20
CA TYR A 151 -19.73 -2.35 14.77
C TYR A 151 -19.24 -2.23 13.33
N THR A 152 -19.86 -1.35 12.56
CA THR A 152 -19.36 -0.93 11.25
C THR A 152 -19.35 0.59 11.14
N CYS A 153 -18.47 1.11 10.31
CA CYS A 153 -18.37 2.54 10.08
C CYS A 153 -17.79 2.80 8.68
N PRO A 154 -18.05 3.96 8.06
CA PRO A 154 -17.49 4.27 6.76
C PRO A 154 -15.97 4.34 6.80
N SER A 155 -15.36 3.89 5.70
CA SER A 155 -13.97 4.22 5.44
C SER A 155 -13.88 5.71 5.09
N LEU A 156 -12.97 6.44 5.72
CA LEU A 156 -12.72 7.85 5.46
C LEU A 156 -11.40 8.07 4.69
N PHE A 157 -10.74 6.99 4.30
CA PHE A 157 -9.48 7.00 3.57
C PHE A 157 -9.29 5.69 2.79
N GLY A 158 -8.48 5.74 1.74
CA GLY A 158 -7.90 4.55 1.13
C GLY A 158 -8.50 4.17 -0.23
N GLU A 159 -8.39 2.88 -0.60
CA GLU A 159 -8.69 2.42 -1.96
C GLU A 159 -10.15 2.63 -2.38
N SER A 160 -11.10 2.49 -1.46
CA SER A 160 -12.53 2.72 -1.71
C SER A 160 -12.85 4.16 -2.13
N TYR A 161 -11.89 5.07 -1.95
CA TYR A 161 -11.95 6.49 -2.31
C TYR A 161 -10.77 6.88 -3.20
N GLU A 162 -10.28 5.95 -4.02
CA GLU A 162 -9.21 6.18 -5.00
C GLU A 162 -7.93 6.78 -4.39
N GLY A 163 -7.67 6.52 -3.12
CA GLY A 163 -6.50 7.01 -2.38
C GLY A 163 -6.72 8.34 -1.66
N HIS A 164 -7.86 9.00 -1.84
CA HIS A 164 -8.18 10.24 -1.15
C HIS A 164 -8.49 10.03 0.36
N ALA A 165 -8.43 11.12 1.11
CA ALA A 165 -8.79 11.18 2.53
C ALA A 165 -9.85 12.25 2.80
N ALA A 166 -10.85 11.91 3.61
CA ALA A 166 -11.86 12.84 4.12
C ALA A 166 -11.21 13.85 5.09
N PRO A 167 -11.76 15.08 5.23
CA PRO A 167 -11.31 16.03 6.24
C PRO A 167 -11.26 15.43 7.66
N ALA A 168 -12.30 14.71 8.08
CA ALA A 168 -12.35 14.04 9.37
C ALA A 168 -11.23 12.99 9.57
N PHE A 169 -10.79 12.31 8.49
CA PHE A 169 -9.63 11.42 8.57
C PHE A 169 -8.32 12.18 8.74
N ARG A 170 -8.16 13.30 8.03
CA ARG A 170 -6.96 14.15 8.15
C ARG A 170 -6.83 14.71 9.56
N GLU A 171 -7.93 15.19 10.13
CA GLU A 171 -8.00 15.68 11.53
C GLU A 171 -7.68 14.56 12.53
N TRP A 172 -8.31 13.39 12.37
CA TRP A 172 -8.06 12.23 13.22
C TRP A 172 -6.61 11.76 13.17
N LEU A 173 -6.01 11.71 11.97
CA LEU A 173 -4.61 11.35 11.79
C LEU A 173 -3.69 12.40 12.42
N ALA A 174 -3.93 13.69 12.16
CA ALA A 174 -3.12 14.79 12.69
C ALA A 174 -3.07 14.78 14.23
N ALA A 175 -4.18 14.46 14.91
CA ALA A 175 -4.24 14.35 16.37
C ALA A 175 -3.38 13.19 16.94
N ARG A 176 -2.93 12.25 16.10
CA ARG A 176 -2.12 11.08 16.49
C ARG A 176 -0.67 11.19 16.10
N LEU A 177 -0.36 12.04 15.13
CA LEU A 177 1.02 12.28 14.74
C LEU A 177 1.71 13.10 15.83
N PRO A 178 2.91 12.72 16.28
CA PRO A 178 3.68 13.60 17.13
C PRO A 178 3.97 14.91 16.38
N PRO A 179 4.14 16.03 17.11
CA PRO A 179 4.48 17.31 16.51
C PRO A 179 5.59 17.14 15.48
N ALA A 180 5.40 17.72 14.30
CA ALA A 180 6.40 17.60 13.26
C ALA A 180 7.67 18.37 13.70
N PRO A 181 8.86 17.75 13.61
CA PRO A 181 10.12 18.43 13.91
C PRO A 181 10.35 19.59 12.94
N ASP A 182 11.25 20.54 13.20
CA ASP A 182 11.55 21.57 12.19
C ASP A 182 12.13 20.97 10.91
N VAL A 183 11.80 21.57 9.76
CA VAL A 183 12.44 21.22 8.49
C VAL A 183 13.87 21.73 8.53
N VAL A 184 14.82 20.84 8.25
CA VAL A 184 16.24 21.18 8.17
C VAL A 184 16.52 21.70 6.77
N VAL A 185 16.77 23.01 6.67
CA VAL A 185 17.09 23.69 5.42
C VAL A 185 18.30 23.02 4.75
N GLY A 186 18.17 22.72 3.46
CA GLY A 186 19.17 22.07 2.63
C GLY A 186 19.26 20.55 2.81
N ARG A 187 18.53 19.94 3.75
CA ARG A 187 18.58 18.48 3.94
C ARG A 187 17.89 17.76 2.79
N LYS A 188 18.66 16.93 2.08
CA LYS A 188 18.20 16.14 0.93
C LYS A 188 18.19 14.65 1.27
N LEU A 189 17.09 13.97 0.95
CA LEU A 189 16.91 12.53 1.19
C LEU A 189 16.62 11.80 -0.12
N TYR A 190 17.37 10.73 -0.40
CA TYR A 190 17.03 9.77 -1.44
C TYR A 190 16.48 8.50 -0.79
N ILE A 191 15.21 8.22 -1.03
CA ILE A 191 14.53 7.07 -0.48
C ILE A 191 14.71 5.91 -1.47
N THR A 192 15.67 5.04 -1.14
CA THR A 192 16.11 3.94 -2.00
C THR A 192 15.28 2.68 -1.82
N ARG A 193 15.34 1.79 -2.83
CA ARG A 193 14.79 0.44 -2.80
C ARG A 193 15.86 -0.64 -2.97
N THR A 194 17.14 -0.28 -3.07
CA THR A 194 18.27 -1.19 -3.35
C THR A 194 18.32 -2.39 -2.39
N ASN A 195 18.00 -2.19 -1.11
CA ASN A 195 18.10 -3.20 -0.06
C ASN A 195 16.95 -4.23 -0.05
N LEU A 196 15.90 -4.04 -0.86
CA LEU A 196 14.80 -5.01 -0.97
C LEU A 196 15.23 -6.30 -1.69
N GLY A 197 16.28 -6.25 -2.50
CA GLY A 197 16.83 -7.39 -3.22
C GLY A 197 16.19 -7.65 -4.59
N PRO A 198 16.70 -8.65 -5.34
CA PRO A 198 16.47 -8.80 -6.78
C PRO A 198 15.08 -9.28 -7.21
N HIS A 199 14.26 -9.73 -6.25
CA HIS A 199 12.91 -10.27 -6.52
C HIS A 199 11.80 -9.20 -6.49
N TYR A 200 12.14 -7.95 -6.19
CA TYR A 200 11.22 -6.82 -6.22
C TYR A 200 11.43 -5.96 -7.46
N GLY A 201 10.38 -5.24 -7.87
CA GLY A 201 10.52 -4.24 -8.93
C GLY A 201 11.43 -3.10 -8.48
N ARG A 202 12.41 -2.78 -9.32
CA ARG A 202 13.50 -1.83 -9.04
C ARG A 202 14.05 -1.18 -10.30
N MET A 203 14.89 -0.17 -10.13
CA MET A 203 15.67 0.42 -11.20
C MET A 203 16.95 -0.41 -11.40
N ALA A 204 17.34 -0.63 -12.66
CA ALA A 204 18.67 -1.15 -12.97
C ALA A 204 19.72 -0.10 -12.56
N CYS A 205 20.83 -0.56 -11.97
CA CYS A 205 21.94 0.29 -11.53
C CYS A 205 21.56 1.38 -10.50
N GLU A 206 20.55 1.14 -9.64
CA GLU A 206 20.14 2.09 -8.60
C GLU A 206 21.29 2.46 -7.63
N GLN A 207 22.21 1.54 -7.34
CA GLN A 207 23.42 1.83 -6.54
C GLN A 207 24.32 2.91 -7.16
N GLN A 208 24.40 2.97 -8.48
CA GLN A 208 25.16 4.01 -9.18
C GLN A 208 24.45 5.37 -9.08
N LEU A 209 23.11 5.36 -9.15
CA LEU A 209 22.30 6.56 -8.88
C LEU A 209 22.49 7.06 -7.44
N GLU A 210 22.49 6.15 -6.45
CA GLU A 210 22.77 6.52 -5.04
C GLU A 210 24.12 7.20 -4.88
N GLU A 211 25.16 6.73 -5.57
CA GLU A 211 26.49 7.35 -5.51
C GLU A 211 26.49 8.77 -6.11
N PHE A 212 25.81 8.99 -7.23
CA PHE A 212 25.66 10.33 -7.80
C PHE A 212 24.88 11.27 -6.88
N LEU A 213 23.79 10.79 -6.28
CA LEU A 213 23.00 11.59 -5.35
C LEU A 213 23.78 11.88 -4.05
N ARG A 214 24.55 10.92 -3.54
CA ARG A 214 25.41 11.13 -2.36
C ARG A 214 26.43 12.24 -2.60
N ARG A 215 27.04 12.30 -3.78
CA ARG A 215 27.96 13.39 -4.17
C ARG A 215 27.27 14.76 -4.21
N ASP A 216 25.96 14.79 -4.43
CA ASP A 216 25.13 16.00 -4.41
C ASP A 216 24.56 16.35 -3.02
N GLY A 217 25.03 15.65 -1.98
CA GLY A 217 24.64 15.88 -0.59
C GLY A 217 23.36 15.16 -0.15
N PHE A 218 22.88 14.16 -0.90
CA PHE A 218 21.76 13.34 -0.46
C PHE A 218 22.16 12.33 0.60
N GLU A 219 21.35 12.24 1.65
CA GLU A 219 21.31 11.09 2.55
C GLU A 219 20.59 9.93 1.85
N ILE A 220 21.24 8.77 1.76
CA ILE A 220 20.63 7.56 1.19
C ILE A 220 19.88 6.82 2.29
N PHE A 221 18.57 6.73 2.18
CA PHE A 221 17.69 6.20 3.22
C PHE A 221 16.91 4.98 2.73
N ALA A 222 17.15 3.83 3.38
CA ALA A 222 16.50 2.55 3.08
C ALA A 222 15.39 2.28 4.11
N PRO A 223 14.10 2.53 3.81
CA PRO A 223 13.03 2.56 4.81
C PRO A 223 12.84 1.27 5.60
N GLU A 224 13.11 0.12 4.98
CA GLU A 224 13.00 -1.21 5.59
C GLU A 224 13.95 -1.44 6.77
N ALA A 225 15.01 -0.62 6.89
CA ALA A 225 15.95 -0.67 8.00
C ALA A 225 15.51 0.20 9.21
N HIS A 226 14.38 0.91 9.11
CA HIS A 226 13.94 1.89 10.09
C HIS A 226 12.50 1.63 10.57
N SER A 227 12.24 1.93 11.83
CA SER A 227 10.88 1.93 12.38
C SER A 227 10.01 3.02 11.72
N LEU A 228 8.68 2.87 11.77
CA LEU A 228 7.77 3.90 11.24
C LEU A 228 7.94 5.25 11.92
N ALA A 229 8.29 5.28 13.22
CA ALA A 229 8.57 6.51 13.94
C ALA A 229 9.81 7.22 13.37
N GLN A 230 10.91 6.49 13.15
CA GLN A 230 12.14 7.01 12.55
C GLN A 230 11.92 7.47 11.10
N GLN A 231 11.15 6.71 10.32
CA GLN A 231 10.76 7.11 8.97
C GLN A 231 9.95 8.41 8.99
N ALA A 232 8.94 8.52 9.86
CA ALA A 232 8.10 9.71 9.96
C ALA A 232 8.89 10.95 10.41
N GLU A 233 9.81 10.80 11.36
CA GLU A 233 10.70 11.88 11.79
C GLU A 233 11.64 12.31 10.66
N THR A 234 12.35 11.34 10.05
CA THR A 234 13.32 11.60 8.98
C THR A 234 12.65 12.27 7.77
N TYR A 235 11.50 11.75 7.33
CA TYR A 235 10.77 12.34 6.22
C TYR A 235 10.29 13.75 6.53
N ARG A 236 9.85 14.04 7.75
CA ARG A 236 9.31 15.38 8.12
C ARG A 236 10.39 16.42 8.41
N GLN A 237 11.64 16.01 8.57
CA GLN A 237 12.80 16.91 8.70
C GLN A 237 13.45 17.26 7.36
N ALA A 238 13.28 16.43 6.33
CA ALA A 238 13.87 16.68 5.03
C ALA A 238 13.14 17.80 4.27
N GLU A 239 13.90 18.71 3.68
CA GLU A 239 13.36 19.74 2.79
C GLU A 239 13.15 19.18 1.38
N VAL A 240 14.08 18.34 0.92
CA VAL A 240 14.05 17.72 -0.41
C VAL A 240 13.99 16.20 -0.26
N LEU A 241 13.00 15.57 -0.91
CA LEU A 241 12.84 14.12 -0.92
C LEU A 241 12.74 13.61 -2.35
N VAL A 242 13.64 12.72 -2.73
CA VAL A 242 13.62 12.01 -4.01
C VAL A 242 13.34 10.53 -3.73
N PHE A 243 12.23 10.02 -4.25
CA PHE A 243 11.83 8.62 -4.05
C PHE A 243 12.17 7.77 -5.28
N SER A 244 12.76 6.61 -5.03
CA SER A 244 12.61 5.43 -5.89
C SER A 244 11.15 4.95 -5.79
N GLU A 245 10.39 5.01 -6.90
CA GLU A 245 8.95 4.72 -6.88
C GLU A 245 8.64 3.35 -6.26
N GLY A 246 7.80 3.32 -5.23
CA GLY A 246 7.45 2.11 -4.51
C GLY A 246 6.71 2.33 -3.21
N SER A 247 6.74 1.32 -2.34
CA SER A 247 5.83 1.25 -1.19
C SER A 247 6.07 2.32 -0.11
N ALA A 248 7.26 2.92 -0.06
CA ALA A 248 7.58 3.99 0.89
C ALA A 248 6.67 5.22 0.71
N GLN A 249 6.22 5.48 -0.53
CA GLN A 249 5.31 6.60 -0.84
C GLN A 249 3.97 6.50 -0.12
N HIS A 250 3.47 5.27 0.12
CA HIS A 250 2.22 5.07 0.84
C HIS A 250 2.30 5.55 2.29
N PHE A 251 3.44 5.31 2.96
CA PHE A 251 3.66 5.78 4.33
C PHE A 251 4.01 7.28 4.34
N TYR A 252 4.86 7.73 3.41
CA TYR A 252 5.16 9.15 3.26
C TYR A 252 3.89 10.00 3.09
N GLY A 253 2.93 9.57 2.27
CA GLY A 253 1.66 10.29 2.09
C GLY A 253 0.87 10.52 3.39
N LEU A 254 1.04 9.68 4.42
CA LEU A 254 0.42 9.86 5.73
C LEU A 254 1.12 10.90 6.61
N VAL A 255 2.40 11.18 6.34
CA VAL A 255 3.25 12.06 7.16
C VAL A 255 3.78 13.26 6.39
N LYS A 256 3.41 13.40 5.12
CA LYS A 256 3.77 14.52 4.26
C LYS A 256 3.30 15.83 4.89
N ARG A 257 4.19 16.81 4.89
CA ARG A 257 3.93 18.15 5.44
C ARG A 257 4.20 19.20 4.37
N ALA A 258 3.76 20.42 4.66
CA ALA A 258 4.01 21.57 3.81
C ALA A 258 5.50 21.96 3.82
N GLY A 259 5.93 22.60 2.73
CA GLY A 259 7.29 23.13 2.55
C GLY A 259 8.31 22.10 2.09
N GLN A 260 7.87 20.96 1.51
CA GLN A 260 8.77 19.91 1.04
C GLN A 260 8.80 19.84 -0.48
N ARG A 261 9.99 19.78 -1.07
CA ARG A 261 10.18 19.51 -2.51
C ARG A 261 10.27 18.00 -2.72
N VAL A 262 9.26 17.42 -3.37
CA VAL A 262 9.14 15.97 -3.53
C VAL A 262 9.23 15.58 -4.99
N VAL A 263 10.17 14.69 -5.30
CA VAL A 263 10.34 14.08 -6.61
C VAL A 263 10.19 12.56 -6.49
N VAL A 264 9.56 11.93 -7.48
CA VAL A 264 9.44 10.48 -7.60
C VAL A 264 10.04 10.06 -8.94
N ILE A 265 11.10 9.26 -8.87
CA ILE A 265 11.70 8.61 -10.05
C ILE A 265 10.87 7.38 -10.36
N GLN A 266 10.22 7.37 -11.52
CA GLN A 266 9.32 6.32 -11.92
C GLN A 266 10.08 5.04 -12.30
N ARG A 267 9.56 3.89 -11.84
CA ARG A 267 9.94 2.55 -12.35
C ARG A 267 8.88 1.92 -13.24
N ARG A 268 7.75 2.60 -13.41
CA ARG A 268 6.63 2.24 -14.28
C ARG A 268 6.38 3.39 -15.24
N PRO A 269 6.07 3.15 -16.53
CA PRO A 269 5.78 4.22 -17.48
C PRO A 269 4.67 5.15 -16.99
N GLU A 270 3.69 4.56 -16.29
CA GLU A 270 2.61 5.28 -15.64
C GLU A 270 2.54 4.88 -14.16
N VAL A 271 2.57 5.89 -13.28
CA VAL A 271 2.32 5.69 -11.84
C VAL A 271 0.80 5.61 -11.64
N PRO A 272 0.29 4.57 -10.96
CA PRO A 272 -1.15 4.43 -10.69
C PRO A 272 -1.74 5.67 -10.02
N MET A 273 -2.90 6.13 -10.51
CA MET A 273 -3.62 7.28 -9.94
C MET A 273 -3.88 7.13 -8.44
N LEU A 274 -4.18 5.91 -7.98
CA LEU A 274 -4.31 5.59 -6.55
C LEU A 274 -3.11 6.06 -5.71
N ILE A 275 -1.88 5.89 -6.21
CA ILE A 275 -0.65 6.31 -5.51
C ILE A 275 -0.52 7.84 -5.59
N LYS A 276 -0.81 8.45 -6.74
CA LYS A 276 -0.76 9.90 -6.93
C LYS A 276 -1.76 10.65 -6.05
N ASN A 277 -2.98 10.13 -5.93
CA ASN A 277 -4.02 10.70 -5.08
C ASN A 277 -3.68 10.53 -3.60
N GLN A 278 -3.12 9.39 -3.21
CA GLN A 278 -2.79 9.12 -1.81
C GLN A 278 -1.61 9.96 -1.32
N ILE A 279 -0.55 10.13 -2.11
CA ILE A 279 0.61 10.91 -1.65
C ILE A 279 0.24 12.38 -1.36
N THR A 280 -0.83 12.89 -1.98
CA THR A 280 -1.38 14.23 -1.75
C THR A 280 -2.64 14.25 -0.89
N ALA A 281 -3.05 13.10 -0.33
CA ALA A 281 -4.32 12.98 0.37
C ALA A 281 -4.34 13.69 1.73
N ILE A 282 -3.21 13.83 2.40
CA ILE A 282 -3.11 14.54 3.69
C ILE A 282 -2.70 15.99 3.47
N ASN A 283 -1.64 16.20 2.68
CA ASN A 283 -1.14 17.49 2.26
C ASN A 283 -1.07 17.53 0.72
N ASP A 284 -1.67 18.55 0.11
CA ASP A 284 -1.94 18.63 -1.32
C ASP A 284 -0.82 19.26 -2.15
N GLU A 285 0.29 19.70 -1.54
CA GLU A 285 1.43 20.24 -2.29
C GLU A 285 1.89 19.25 -3.38
N PRO A 286 2.25 19.75 -4.57
CA PRO A 286 2.50 18.90 -5.73
C PRO A 286 3.72 17.99 -5.54
N VAL A 287 3.69 16.86 -6.23
CA VAL A 287 4.80 15.91 -6.33
C VAL A 287 5.23 15.85 -7.79
N THR A 288 6.51 16.04 -8.04
CA THR A 288 7.09 15.93 -9.39
C THR A 288 7.38 14.47 -9.71
N TYR A 289 6.86 13.97 -10.82
CA TYR A 289 7.13 12.61 -11.29
C TYR A 289 8.06 12.66 -12.51
N ILE A 290 9.17 11.93 -12.42
CA ILE A 290 10.18 11.85 -13.48
C ILE A 290 10.11 10.48 -14.13
N ASN A 291 9.72 10.45 -15.41
CA ASN A 291 9.81 9.26 -16.23
C ASN A 291 11.05 9.34 -17.10
N ALA A 292 12.10 8.60 -16.72
CA ALA A 292 13.32 8.44 -17.50
C ALA A 292 13.50 7.00 -17.99
N ILE A 293 12.41 6.22 -18.09
CA ILE A 293 12.49 4.79 -18.41
C ILE A 293 12.76 4.60 -19.90
N THR A 294 13.82 3.87 -20.23
CA THR A 294 14.15 3.48 -21.62
C THR A 294 13.64 2.09 -21.96
N LYS A 295 13.70 1.17 -21.01
CA LYS A 295 13.32 -0.23 -21.22
C LYS A 295 12.82 -0.88 -19.94
N LEU A 296 11.98 -1.90 -20.09
CA LEU A 296 11.45 -2.70 -18.99
C LEU A 296 11.74 -4.18 -19.22
N HIS A 297 12.02 -4.87 -18.12
CA HIS A 297 12.33 -6.30 -18.09
C HIS A 297 11.46 -6.98 -17.06
N TRP A 298 10.85 -8.09 -17.44
CA TRP A 298 10.00 -8.88 -16.54
C TRP A 298 10.60 -10.25 -16.30
N ARG A 299 10.34 -10.79 -15.11
CA ARG A 299 10.58 -12.19 -14.77
C ARG A 299 9.35 -13.03 -15.08
N LEU A 300 9.54 -14.33 -15.24
CA LEU A 300 8.47 -15.29 -15.46
C LEU A 300 7.46 -15.36 -14.28
N GLU A 301 7.97 -15.30 -13.04
CA GLU A 301 7.17 -15.66 -11.85
C GLU A 301 6.01 -14.71 -11.53
N ARG A 302 5.98 -13.49 -12.08
CA ARG A 302 4.81 -12.58 -12.06
C ARG A 302 5.09 -11.34 -12.91
N ALA A 303 4.37 -11.22 -14.01
CA ALA A 303 4.42 -10.07 -14.90
C ALA A 303 3.62 -8.86 -14.37
N ASP A 304 3.88 -8.45 -13.13
CA ASP A 304 3.19 -7.33 -12.46
C ASP A 304 4.17 -6.22 -12.05
N ASN A 305 3.96 -5.58 -10.90
CA ASN A 305 4.77 -4.49 -10.34
C ASN A 305 6.20 -4.90 -9.94
N ARG A 306 6.72 -6.02 -10.48
CA ARG A 306 8.05 -6.58 -10.24
C ARG A 306 9.03 -6.41 -11.40
N GLY A 307 8.64 -5.66 -12.44
CA GLY A 307 9.55 -5.33 -13.54
C GLY A 307 10.78 -4.55 -13.07
N ILE A 308 11.90 -4.76 -13.76
CA ILE A 308 13.13 -3.98 -13.63
C ILE A 308 13.14 -2.96 -14.77
N CYS A 309 13.31 -1.67 -14.47
CA CYS A 309 13.41 -0.63 -15.48
C CYS A 309 14.86 -0.19 -15.69
N GLU A 310 15.26 -0.06 -16.95
CA GLU A 310 16.44 0.71 -17.34
C GLU A 310 16.07 2.18 -17.41
N LEU A 311 17.01 3.06 -17.02
CA LEU A 311 16.82 4.50 -17.04
C LEU A 311 17.82 5.16 -17.98
N ASP A 312 17.40 6.26 -18.61
CA ASP A 312 18.29 7.25 -19.21
C ASP A 312 18.81 8.17 -18.10
N PHE A 313 20.08 8.00 -17.72
CA PHE A 313 20.70 8.77 -16.64
C PHE A 313 20.93 10.23 -17.00
N ASP A 314 21.13 10.55 -18.28
CA ASP A 314 21.30 11.93 -18.74
C ASP A 314 19.97 12.69 -18.72
N GLN A 315 18.90 12.04 -19.16
CA GLN A 315 17.54 12.57 -19.06
C GLN A 315 17.12 12.72 -17.59
N LEU A 316 17.37 11.71 -16.76
CA LEU A 316 17.07 11.76 -15.32
C LEU A 316 17.79 12.92 -14.64
N ARG A 317 19.09 13.08 -14.89
CA ARG A 317 19.89 14.20 -14.37
C ARG A 317 19.27 15.54 -14.76
N THR A 318 18.97 15.71 -16.05
CA THR A 318 18.41 16.94 -16.60
C THR A 318 17.08 17.30 -15.93
N GLN A 319 16.20 16.32 -15.73
CA GLN A 319 14.91 16.53 -15.08
C GLN A 319 15.04 16.80 -13.58
N LEU A 320 16.02 16.21 -12.88
CA LEU A 320 16.29 16.50 -11.48
C LEU A 320 16.85 17.91 -11.26
N ILE A 321 17.69 18.41 -12.18
CA ILE A 321 18.15 19.81 -12.19
C ILE A 321 16.97 20.74 -12.44
N ALA A 322 16.12 20.43 -13.44
CA ALA A 322 14.94 21.24 -13.75
C ALA A 322 13.90 21.26 -12.61
N ALA A 323 13.86 20.22 -11.78
CA ALA A 323 13.05 20.15 -10.57
C ALA A 323 13.70 20.84 -9.35
N ASP A 324 14.86 21.47 -9.53
CA ASP A 324 15.61 22.18 -8.49
C ASP A 324 15.95 21.31 -7.26
N VAL A 325 16.21 20.02 -7.49
CA VAL A 325 16.62 19.08 -6.42
C VAL A 325 18.07 18.62 -6.53
N LEU A 326 18.69 18.81 -7.70
CA LEU A 326 20.07 18.42 -8.00
C LEU A 326 20.90 19.65 -8.38
N ASN A 327 22.19 19.68 -8.01
CA ASN A 327 23.10 20.74 -8.43
C ASN A 327 23.20 20.80 -9.97
N ALA A 328 23.15 22.01 -10.54
CA ALA A 328 23.27 22.25 -11.98
C ALA A 328 24.61 21.79 -12.57
N GLN A 329 25.67 21.72 -11.76
CA GLN A 329 27.00 21.22 -12.14
C GLN A 329 27.20 19.72 -11.82
N ALA A 330 26.15 18.99 -11.41
CA ALA A 330 26.28 17.57 -11.15
C ALA A 330 26.73 16.82 -12.41
N GLU A 331 27.87 16.15 -12.34
CA GLU A 331 28.41 15.35 -13.45
C GLU A 331 28.06 13.87 -13.23
N TRP A 332 27.20 13.33 -14.10
CA TRP A 332 26.81 11.92 -14.06
C TRP A 332 27.43 11.19 -15.24
N GLN A 333 27.78 9.93 -15.00
CA GLN A 333 28.21 9.01 -16.05
C GLN A 333 27.16 7.93 -16.20
N SER A 334 26.69 7.71 -17.43
CA SER A 334 25.74 6.64 -17.72
C SER A 334 26.33 5.27 -17.38
N PRO A 335 25.56 4.34 -16.80
CA PRO A 335 26.02 2.99 -16.51
C PRO A 335 26.53 2.28 -17.78
N THR A 336 27.60 1.50 -17.65
CA THR A 336 28.10 0.69 -18.79
C THR A 336 27.10 -0.41 -19.15
N ALA A 337 27.08 -0.83 -20.42
CA ALA A 337 26.20 -1.92 -20.86
C ALA A 337 26.39 -3.21 -20.04
N SER A 338 27.63 -3.49 -19.61
CA SER A 338 27.95 -4.63 -18.74
C SER A 338 27.31 -4.48 -17.35
N ALA A 339 27.41 -3.29 -16.74
CA ALA A 339 26.80 -3.01 -15.44
C ALA A 339 25.26 -3.09 -15.49
N VAL A 340 24.65 -2.56 -16.56
CA VAL A 340 23.19 -2.66 -16.79
C VAL A 340 22.77 -4.12 -16.90
N THR A 341 23.46 -4.91 -17.73
CA THR A 341 23.20 -6.34 -17.92
C THR A 341 23.33 -7.11 -16.62
N ALA A 342 24.41 -6.89 -15.87
CA ALA A 342 24.63 -7.51 -14.57
C ALA A 342 23.51 -7.16 -13.58
N SER A 343 23.09 -5.88 -13.55
CA SER A 343 22.00 -5.43 -12.68
C SER A 343 20.66 -6.04 -13.06
N ILE A 344 20.36 -6.21 -14.35
CA ILE A 344 19.10 -6.84 -14.81
C ILE A 344 19.07 -8.34 -14.47
N HIS A 345 20.22 -9.01 -14.58
CA HIS A 345 20.33 -10.46 -14.37
C HIS A 345 20.55 -10.88 -12.92
N ASP A 346 20.86 -9.93 -12.04
CA ASP A 346 21.03 -10.17 -10.61
C ASP A 346 19.82 -10.92 -10.00
N GLY A 347 20.08 -12.01 -9.29
CA GLY A 347 19.07 -12.91 -8.72
C GLY A 347 18.27 -13.76 -9.73
N LEU A 348 18.69 -13.88 -10.99
CA LEU A 348 18.23 -14.96 -11.88
C LEU A 348 18.92 -16.29 -11.53
N SER A 349 18.15 -17.36 -11.51
CA SER A 349 18.68 -18.73 -11.41
C SER A 349 19.19 -19.22 -12.76
N ALA A 350 20.03 -20.26 -12.77
CA ALA A 350 20.52 -20.87 -14.00
C ALA A 350 19.35 -21.35 -14.89
N GLY A 351 19.34 -20.94 -16.16
CA GLY A 351 18.29 -21.25 -17.13
C GLY A 351 17.07 -20.31 -17.09
N GLU A 352 17.03 -19.34 -16.18
CA GLU A 352 16.04 -18.27 -16.21
C GLU A 352 16.44 -17.15 -17.19
N ARG A 353 15.45 -16.49 -17.77
CA ARG A 353 15.64 -15.31 -18.61
C ARG A 353 14.68 -14.20 -18.24
N MET A 354 15.03 -12.98 -18.62
CA MET A 354 14.12 -11.85 -18.61
C MET A 354 13.30 -11.81 -19.91
N TYR A 355 12.13 -11.18 -19.84
CA TYR A 355 11.19 -11.00 -20.95
C TYR A 355 11.03 -9.51 -21.24
N GLY A 356 10.89 -9.17 -22.51
CA GLY A 356 10.81 -7.77 -22.96
C GLY A 356 9.43 -7.13 -22.75
N SER A 357 8.42 -7.93 -22.38
CA SER A 357 7.10 -7.44 -22.01
C SER A 357 6.42 -8.29 -20.94
N ALA A 358 5.50 -7.68 -20.20
CA ALA A 358 4.64 -8.39 -19.26
C ALA A 358 3.76 -9.46 -19.96
N ALA A 359 3.31 -9.19 -21.19
CA ALA A 359 2.49 -10.11 -21.96
C ALA A 359 3.28 -11.36 -22.38
N GLU A 360 4.53 -11.19 -22.82
CA GLU A 360 5.43 -12.29 -23.18
C GLU A 360 5.69 -13.21 -21.96
N ALA A 361 6.05 -12.62 -20.81
CA ALA A 361 6.24 -13.38 -19.58
C ALA A 361 4.96 -14.11 -19.14
N ALA A 362 3.80 -13.48 -19.27
CA ALA A 362 2.52 -14.10 -18.93
C ALA A 362 2.14 -15.26 -19.87
N ALA A 363 2.45 -15.14 -21.17
CA ALA A 363 2.21 -16.19 -22.15
C ALA A 363 3.10 -17.41 -21.88
N GLU A 364 4.40 -17.20 -21.68
CA GLU A 364 5.34 -18.26 -21.34
C GLU A 364 4.94 -18.98 -20.04
N ARG A 365 4.50 -18.23 -19.02
CA ARG A 365 4.04 -18.83 -17.77
C ARG A 365 2.84 -19.74 -17.97
N LYS A 366 1.90 -19.39 -18.86
CA LYS A 366 0.74 -20.24 -19.19
C LYS A 366 1.18 -21.54 -19.84
N LEU A 367 2.20 -21.52 -20.70
CA LEU A 367 2.75 -22.72 -21.34
C LEU A 367 3.39 -23.68 -20.34
N ARG A 368 3.95 -23.16 -19.23
CA ARG A 368 4.64 -23.97 -18.20
C ARG A 368 3.74 -24.43 -17.05
N GLN A 369 2.48 -23.99 -16.98
CA GLN A 369 1.56 -24.46 -15.94
C GLN A 369 1.01 -25.84 -16.34
N PRO A 370 1.11 -26.87 -15.47
CA PRO A 370 0.45 -28.14 -15.73
C PRO A 370 -1.08 -27.94 -15.79
N PRO A 371 -1.79 -28.80 -16.56
CA PRO A 371 -3.23 -28.68 -16.80
C PRO A 371 -4.10 -28.70 -15.53
#